data_AF-A0A6J1H6C3-F1
#
_entry.id   AF-A0A6J1H6C3-F1
#
_cell.length_a   1.000
_cell.length_b   1.000
_cell.length_c   1.000
_cell.angle_alpha   90.00
_cell.angle_beta   90.00
_cell.angle_gamma   90.00
#
_symmetry.space_group_name_H-M   'P 1'
#
loop_
_entity.id
_entity.type
_entity.pdbx_description
1 polymer ?
#
loop_
_entity_poly.entity_id
_entity_poly.type
_entity_poly.pdbx_seq_one_letter_code
_entity_poly.pdbx_strand_id
1 'polypeptide(L)'
;MAGFVDGITYCGSVSEKTIMHYKSSHTILLVGEGDFSFSACLAKAFGSAANMVATSLDSNEVLLRKYSRVAANLEALGLLGGTVLHEVDATAMSRHCSLCYKEFDRIIFNFPHAGFSFPESDAVQIKLHQDLVRGFLREARKLVSDKGEIHITHKISHPYCEWEIEKLAKKEGLLLKETAEFSRWDYPNYENKRGGGGNSDHAFPVGAVGACATFKFVRY
;
A
#
# COMPACT_ATOMS: atom_id res chain seq x y z
N MET A 1 13.80 -45.47 -36.28
CA MET A 1 12.58 -44.83 -35.73
C MET A 1 12.81 -44.63 -34.25
N ALA A 2 13.30 -43.45 -33.88
CA ALA A 2 13.25 -42.94 -32.51
C ALA A 2 11.77 -42.64 -32.21
N GLY A 3 11.18 -42.93 -31.06
CA GLY A 3 11.70 -42.88 -29.70
C GLY A 3 10.64 -42.08 -28.92
N PHE A 4 9.78 -42.78 -28.20
CA PHE A 4 8.76 -42.20 -27.32
C PHE A 4 9.49 -41.48 -26.17
N VAL A 5 9.22 -40.19 -25.96
CA VAL A 5 9.72 -39.42 -24.81
C VAL A 5 8.56 -39.12 -23.88
N ASP A 6 8.68 -39.62 -22.65
CA ASP A 6 7.75 -39.44 -21.56
C ASP A 6 7.57 -37.94 -21.24
N GLY A 7 6.32 -37.49 -21.34
CA GLY A 7 5.88 -36.16 -20.91
C GLY A 7 5.86 -36.06 -19.39
N ILE A 8 7.02 -35.83 -18.77
CA ILE A 8 7.09 -35.40 -17.38
C ILE A 8 6.86 -33.89 -17.36
N THR A 9 5.62 -33.49 -17.06
CA THR A 9 5.34 -32.11 -16.69
C THR A 9 5.92 -31.90 -15.29
N TYR A 10 7.10 -31.28 -15.20
CA TYR A 10 7.61 -30.79 -13.93
C TYR A 10 6.66 -29.69 -13.44
N CYS A 11 5.74 -30.04 -12.55
CA CYS A 11 5.04 -29.07 -11.73
C CYS A 11 6.04 -28.55 -10.69
N GLY A 12 6.95 -27.68 -11.12
CA GLY A 12 7.86 -27.00 -10.21
C GLY A 12 7.02 -26.24 -9.19
N SER A 13 7.09 -26.63 -7.91
CA SER A 13 6.52 -25.82 -6.84
C SER A 13 7.17 -24.44 -6.91
N VAL A 14 6.40 -23.41 -7.23
CA VAL A 14 6.91 -22.04 -7.17
C VAL A 14 7.32 -21.79 -5.72
N SER A 15 8.61 -21.58 -5.47
CA SER A 15 9.11 -21.31 -4.13
C SER A 15 8.57 -19.97 -3.65
N GLU A 16 8.09 -19.93 -2.40
CA GLU A 16 7.58 -18.73 -1.76
C GLU A 16 8.69 -17.67 -1.69
N LYS A 17 8.43 -16.49 -2.25
CA LYS A 17 9.32 -15.33 -2.14
C LYS A 17 8.79 -14.37 -1.08
N THR A 18 9.70 -13.78 -0.32
CA THR A 18 9.36 -12.87 0.77
C THR A 18 10.17 -11.58 0.64
N ILE A 19 9.52 -10.45 0.90
CA ILE A 19 10.17 -9.15 1.12
C ILE A 19 9.60 -8.57 2.42
N MET A 20 10.46 -8.42 3.43
CA MET A 20 10.07 -8.06 4.79
C MET A 20 8.94 -8.97 5.31
N HIS A 21 7.77 -8.41 5.62
CA HIS A 21 6.59 -9.15 6.09
C HIS A 21 5.57 -9.47 4.99
N TYR A 22 5.92 -9.28 3.72
CA TYR A 22 5.07 -9.60 2.57
C TYR A 22 5.56 -10.85 1.85
N LYS A 23 4.63 -11.71 1.47
CA LYS A 23 4.89 -12.99 0.80
C LYS A 23 4.22 -12.99 -0.56
N SER A 24 4.84 -13.65 -1.53
CA SER A 24 4.33 -13.80 -2.89
C SER A 24 2.99 -14.53 -2.98
N SER A 25 2.61 -15.32 -1.98
CA SER A 25 1.29 -15.96 -1.90
C SER A 25 0.17 -15.05 -1.36
N HIS A 26 0.49 -13.93 -0.72
CA HIS A 26 -0.53 -13.03 -0.17
C HIS A 26 -1.35 -12.37 -1.28
N THR A 27 -2.67 -12.32 -1.12
CA THR A 27 -3.51 -11.35 -1.85
C THR A 27 -3.31 -9.95 -1.26
N ILE A 28 -2.90 -8.98 -2.08
CA ILE A 28 -2.48 -7.65 -1.61
C ILE A 28 -3.30 -6.55 -2.26
N LEU A 29 -3.89 -5.69 -1.45
CA LEU A 29 -4.46 -4.41 -1.86
C LEU A 29 -3.53 -3.26 -1.42
N LEU A 30 -3.03 -2.48 -2.37
CA LEU A 30 -2.23 -1.28 -2.11
C LEU A 30 -3.10 -0.04 -2.35
N VAL A 31 -3.18 0.82 -1.34
CA VAL A 31 -4.15 1.92 -1.29
C VAL A 31 -3.43 3.25 -1.31
N GLY A 32 -3.91 4.16 -2.16
CA GLY A 32 -3.39 5.53 -2.25
C GLY A 32 -1.97 5.62 -2.80
N GLU A 33 -1.62 4.76 -3.76
CA GLU A 33 -0.33 4.80 -4.44
C GLU A 33 -0.16 6.15 -5.16
N GLY A 34 1.00 6.78 -4.95
CA GLY A 34 1.42 7.96 -5.69
C GLY A 34 2.00 7.56 -7.04
N ASP A 35 3.32 7.39 -7.10
CA ASP A 35 4.02 6.99 -8.32
C ASP A 35 4.06 5.47 -8.56
N PHE A 36 3.36 4.67 -7.74
CA PHE A 36 3.31 3.20 -7.78
C PHE A 36 4.64 2.48 -7.54
N SER A 37 5.68 3.18 -7.07
CA SER A 37 7.01 2.60 -6.86
C SER A 37 7.04 1.50 -5.80
N PHE A 38 6.19 1.59 -4.76
CA PHE A 38 6.08 0.56 -3.73
C PHE A 38 5.45 -0.72 -4.27
N SER A 39 4.31 -0.60 -4.97
CA SER A 39 3.68 -1.74 -5.65
C SER A 39 4.64 -2.41 -6.64
N ALA A 40 5.34 -1.62 -7.48
CA ALA A 40 6.29 -2.15 -8.44
C ALA A 40 7.49 -2.85 -7.76
N CYS A 41 7.92 -2.36 -6.59
CA CYS A 41 8.96 -3.00 -5.78
C CYS A 41 8.54 -4.41 -5.34
N LEU A 42 7.36 -4.55 -4.73
CA LEU A 42 6.84 -5.85 -4.28
C LEU A 42 6.66 -6.81 -5.46
N ALA A 43 6.06 -6.34 -6.56
CA ALA A 43 5.85 -7.12 -7.76
C ALA A 43 7.16 -7.71 -8.30
N LYS A 44 8.21 -6.89 -8.39
CA LYS A 44 9.55 -7.32 -8.85
C LYS A 44 10.19 -8.32 -7.87
N ALA A 45 10.07 -8.08 -6.56
CA ALA A 45 10.59 -9.00 -5.55
C ALA A 45 9.92 -10.38 -5.62
N PHE A 46 8.61 -10.41 -5.87
CA PHE A 46 7.86 -11.66 -6.07
C PHE A 46 8.04 -12.25 -7.48
N GLY A 47 8.45 -11.44 -8.46
CA GLY A 47 8.46 -11.83 -9.87
C GLY A 47 7.06 -12.10 -10.44
N SER A 48 6.02 -11.61 -9.76
CA SER A 48 4.62 -11.65 -10.17
C SER A 48 3.83 -10.62 -9.36
N ALA A 49 2.75 -10.11 -9.95
CA ALA A 49 1.77 -9.25 -9.30
C ALA A 49 0.34 -9.75 -9.51
N ALA A 50 0.14 -11.00 -9.92
CA ALA A 50 -1.17 -11.54 -10.29
C ALA A 50 -2.21 -11.49 -9.15
N ASN A 51 -1.76 -11.48 -7.90
CA ASN A 51 -2.55 -11.38 -6.69
C ASN A 51 -2.50 -9.97 -6.04
N MET A 52 -2.03 -8.96 -6.78
CA MET A 52 -1.92 -7.59 -6.31
C MET A 52 -2.93 -6.68 -7.03
N VAL A 53 -3.60 -5.84 -6.25
CA VAL A 53 -4.40 -4.72 -6.73
C VAL A 53 -3.81 -3.42 -6.18
N ALA A 54 -3.29 -2.57 -7.04
CA ALA A 54 -2.74 -1.26 -6.67
C ALA A 54 -3.72 -0.15 -7.04
N THR A 55 -3.95 0.78 -6.13
CA THR A 55 -5.00 1.80 -6.29
C THR A 55 -4.48 3.21 -6.02
N SER A 56 -5.00 4.19 -6.78
CA SER A 56 -4.73 5.62 -6.57
C SER A 56 -6.02 6.42 -6.45
N LEU A 57 -5.96 7.54 -5.74
CA LEU A 57 -7.06 8.53 -5.73
C LEU A 57 -7.07 9.35 -7.02
N ASP A 58 -5.90 9.75 -7.51
CA ASP A 58 -5.78 10.48 -8.77
C ASP A 58 -6.05 9.55 -9.97
N SER A 59 -6.56 10.13 -11.06
CA SER A 59 -6.67 9.46 -12.36
C SER A 59 -5.30 9.20 -12.98
N ASN A 60 -5.20 8.23 -13.89
CA ASN A 60 -3.96 7.93 -14.61
C ASN A 60 -3.36 9.18 -15.29
N GLU A 61 -4.21 10.01 -15.89
CA GLU A 61 -3.78 11.24 -16.56
C GLU A 61 -3.12 12.22 -15.58
N VAL A 62 -3.73 12.42 -14.41
CA VAL A 62 -3.17 13.30 -13.38
C VAL A 62 -1.84 12.76 -12.86
N LEU A 63 -1.75 11.45 -12.64
CA LEU A 63 -0.51 10.80 -12.19
C LEU A 63 0.63 10.97 -13.19
N LEU A 64 0.38 10.74 -14.49
CA LEU A 64 1.38 10.89 -15.55
C LEU A 64 1.92 12.32 -15.65
N ARG A 65 1.12 13.31 -15.26
CA ARG A 65 1.56 14.72 -15.16
C ARG A 65 2.34 15.01 -13.88
N LYS A 66 1.99 14.35 -12.77
CA LYS A 66 2.57 14.59 -11.44
C LYS A 66 3.92 13.89 -11.23
N TYR A 67 4.10 12.68 -11.78
CA TYR A 67 5.21 11.80 -11.41
C TYR A 67 5.95 11.29 -12.64
N SER A 68 7.23 11.65 -12.76
CA SER A 68 8.06 11.26 -13.90
C SER A 68 8.22 9.74 -14.08
N ARG A 69 8.15 8.97 -12.98
CA ARG A 69 8.40 7.52 -12.97
C ARG A 69 7.14 6.66 -13.05
N VAL A 70 5.95 7.25 -12.95
CA VAL A 70 4.71 6.46 -12.81
C VAL A 70 4.45 5.58 -14.03
N ALA A 71 4.74 6.05 -15.24
CA ALA A 71 4.56 5.26 -16.47
C ALA A 71 5.37 3.95 -16.42
N ALA A 72 6.65 4.02 -16.05
CA ALA A 72 7.52 2.86 -15.95
C ALA A 72 7.11 1.91 -14.80
N ASN A 73 6.61 2.44 -13.69
CA ASN A 73 6.15 1.63 -12.57
C ASN A 73 4.83 0.90 -12.92
N LEU A 74 3.89 1.59 -13.58
CA LEU A 74 2.64 1.01 -14.06
C LEU A 74 2.88 -0.06 -15.13
N GLU A 75 3.79 0.18 -16.08
CA GLU A 75 4.20 -0.80 -17.08
C GLU A 75 4.78 -2.06 -16.43
N ALA A 76 5.69 -1.89 -15.46
CA ALA A 76 6.27 -3.02 -14.74
C ALA A 76 5.22 -3.83 -13.97
N LEU A 77 4.23 -3.17 -13.37
CA LEU A 77 3.11 -3.84 -12.70
C LEU A 77 2.25 -4.63 -13.69
N GLY A 78 1.89 -4.02 -14.82
CA GLY A 78 1.08 -4.64 -15.86
C GLY A 78 1.76 -5.88 -16.47
N LEU A 79 3.06 -5.78 -16.79
CA LEU A 79 3.84 -6.90 -17.31
C LEU A 79 3.93 -8.09 -16.34
N LEU A 80 3.80 -7.84 -15.03
CA LEU A 80 3.80 -8.87 -13.99
C LEU A 80 2.39 -9.35 -13.61
N GLY A 81 1.35 -8.87 -14.30
CA GLY A 81 -0.04 -9.28 -14.11
C GLY A 81 -0.80 -8.54 -13.00
N GLY A 82 -0.26 -7.41 -12.53
CA GLY A 82 -0.90 -6.59 -11.51
C GLY A 82 -2.16 -5.90 -12.01
N THR A 83 -3.17 -5.79 -11.14
CA THR A 83 -4.36 -4.97 -11.42
C THR A 83 -4.12 -3.56 -10.90
N VAL A 84 -4.35 -2.55 -11.74
CA VAL A 84 -4.30 -1.13 -11.33
C VAL A 84 -5.69 -0.52 -11.43
N LEU A 85 -6.14 0.14 -10.37
CA LEU A 85 -7.40 0.88 -10.34
C LEU A 85 -7.13 2.35 -9.97
N HIS A 86 -7.67 3.28 -10.75
CA HIS A 86 -7.56 4.70 -10.45
C HIS A 86 -8.87 5.23 -9.88
N GLU A 87 -8.83 6.43 -9.30
CA GLU A 87 -10.00 7.11 -8.75
C GLU A 87 -10.70 6.31 -7.63
N VAL A 88 -9.90 5.58 -6.84
CA VAL A 88 -10.37 4.83 -5.68
C VAL A 88 -10.16 5.67 -4.42
N ASP A 89 -11.27 6.13 -3.82
CA ASP A 89 -11.25 6.77 -2.51
C ASP A 89 -11.07 5.72 -1.40
N ALA A 90 -9.97 5.81 -0.65
CA ALA A 90 -9.65 4.93 0.47
C ALA A 90 -10.76 4.87 1.54
N THR A 91 -11.58 5.93 1.67
CA THR A 91 -12.68 6.03 2.64
C THR A 91 -14.01 5.48 2.12
N ALA A 92 -14.05 5.05 0.86
CA ALA A 92 -15.19 4.41 0.21
C ALA A 92 -14.83 3.13 -0.59
N MET A 93 -13.58 2.68 -0.53
CA MET A 93 -13.03 1.65 -1.43
C MET A 93 -13.78 0.30 -1.38
N SER A 94 -14.42 -0.06 -0.27
CA SER A 94 -15.19 -1.30 -0.17
C SER A 94 -16.45 -1.30 -1.04
N ARG A 95 -16.83 -0.17 -1.62
CA ARG A 95 -17.98 -0.02 -2.52
C ARG A 95 -17.59 -0.11 -4.00
N HIS A 96 -16.30 -0.03 -4.30
CA HIS A 96 -15.81 -0.10 -5.67
C HIS A 96 -16.11 -1.50 -6.25
N CYS A 97 -16.69 -1.58 -7.45
CA CYS A 97 -17.19 -2.83 -8.02
C CYS A 97 -16.12 -3.92 -8.16
N SER A 98 -14.87 -3.54 -8.44
CA SER A 98 -13.73 -4.46 -8.51
C SER A 98 -13.17 -4.92 -7.15
N LEU A 99 -13.61 -4.31 -6.04
CA LEU A 99 -13.12 -4.58 -4.69
C LEU A 99 -14.19 -5.15 -3.76
N CYS A 100 -15.47 -4.80 -3.93
CA CYS A 100 -16.53 -5.07 -2.97
C CYS A 100 -16.83 -6.56 -2.69
N TYR A 101 -16.37 -7.46 -3.55
CA TYR A 101 -16.50 -8.92 -3.38
C TYR A 101 -15.15 -9.63 -3.15
N LYS A 102 -14.09 -8.88 -2.89
CA LYS A 102 -12.74 -9.42 -2.65
C LYS A 102 -12.40 -9.35 -1.17
N GLU A 103 -11.59 -10.31 -0.74
CA GLU A 103 -10.86 -10.25 0.51
C GLU A 103 -9.36 -10.28 0.26
N PHE A 104 -8.58 -9.67 1.16
CA PHE A 104 -7.14 -9.52 1.02
C PHE A 104 -6.40 -9.95 2.28
N ASP A 105 -5.30 -10.69 2.09
CA ASP A 105 -4.39 -11.04 3.17
C ASP A 105 -3.61 -9.82 3.67
N ARG A 106 -3.34 -8.84 2.80
CA ARG A 106 -2.68 -7.59 3.15
C ARG A 106 -3.37 -6.40 2.51
N ILE A 107 -3.76 -5.42 3.32
CA ILE A 107 -4.23 -4.11 2.84
C ILE A 107 -3.26 -3.05 3.33
N ILE A 108 -2.59 -2.36 2.42
CA ILE A 108 -1.44 -1.50 2.73
C ILE A 108 -1.77 -0.05 2.37
N PHE A 109 -1.59 0.87 3.31
CA PHE A 109 -1.66 2.31 3.05
C PHE A 109 -0.42 3.01 3.62
N ASN A 110 0.52 3.34 2.73
CA ASN A 110 1.79 3.94 3.11
C ASN A 110 1.69 5.47 3.13
N PHE A 111 2.02 6.08 4.26
CA PHE A 111 2.03 7.53 4.47
C PHE A 111 0.73 8.22 4.01
N PRO A 112 -0.45 7.76 4.49
CA PRO A 112 -1.72 8.39 4.18
C PRO A 112 -1.68 9.90 4.43
N HIS A 113 -2.25 10.69 3.52
CA HIS A 113 -2.25 12.14 3.64
C HIS A 113 -3.53 12.73 3.05
N ALA A 114 -4.16 13.68 3.75
CA ALA A 114 -5.47 14.26 3.38
C ALA A 114 -5.33 15.50 2.46
N GLY A 115 -4.14 15.72 1.89
CA GLY A 115 -3.75 17.01 1.33
C GLY A 115 -3.51 18.07 2.41
N PHE A 116 -3.17 19.29 1.99
CA PHE A 116 -2.89 20.41 2.90
C PHE A 116 -3.87 21.56 2.67
N SER A 117 -4.55 21.95 3.73
CA SER A 117 -5.29 23.23 3.81
C SER A 117 -4.68 24.16 4.87
N PHE A 118 -4.01 23.59 5.89
CA PHE A 118 -3.31 24.30 6.96
C PHE A 118 -1.93 23.65 7.21
N PRO A 119 -1.06 24.25 8.04
CA PRO A 119 0.22 23.62 8.42
C PRO A 119 0.04 22.22 9.00
N GLU A 120 1.01 21.34 8.80
CA GLU A 120 0.96 19.93 9.24
C GLU A 120 0.68 19.76 10.75
N SER A 121 1.17 20.68 11.58
CA SER A 121 0.97 20.67 13.04
C SER A 121 -0.31 21.40 13.49
N ASP A 122 -1.12 21.91 12.57
CA ASP A 122 -2.39 22.55 12.91
C ASP A 122 -3.42 21.51 13.34
N ALA A 123 -4.16 21.78 14.42
CA ALA A 123 -5.11 20.82 14.99
C ALA A 123 -6.25 20.46 14.00
N VAL A 124 -6.67 21.39 13.14
CA VAL A 124 -7.67 21.13 12.09
C VAL A 124 -7.08 20.24 11.01
N GLN A 125 -5.84 20.48 10.60
CA GLN A 125 -5.14 19.63 9.62
C GLN A 125 -4.94 18.21 10.15
N ILE A 126 -4.46 18.08 11.40
CA ILE A 126 -4.34 16.79 12.09
C ILE A 126 -5.68 16.08 12.13
N LYS A 127 -6.78 16.80 12.40
CA LYS A 127 -8.12 16.21 12.42
C LYS A 127 -8.54 15.63 11.05
N LEU A 128 -8.24 16.33 9.95
CA LEU A 128 -8.48 15.84 8.59
C LEU A 128 -7.70 14.55 8.30
N HIS A 129 -6.44 14.49 8.74
CA HIS A 129 -5.63 13.28 8.63
C HIS A 129 -6.17 12.11 9.43
N GLN A 130 -6.58 12.37 10.67
CA GLN A 130 -7.23 11.36 11.51
C GLN A 130 -8.52 10.83 10.87
N ASP A 131 -9.32 11.69 10.25
CA ASP A 131 -10.56 11.29 9.59
C ASP A 131 -10.31 10.45 8.33
N LEU A 132 -9.27 10.77 7.55
CA LEU A 132 -8.81 9.92 6.44
C LEU A 132 -8.39 8.53 6.92
N VAL A 133 -7.50 8.47 7.93
CA VAL A 133 -6.98 7.20 8.47
C VAL A 133 -8.12 6.37 9.05
N ARG A 134 -9.01 6.98 9.82
CA ARG A 134 -10.19 6.33 10.38
C ARG A 134 -11.12 5.79 9.30
N GLY A 135 -11.40 6.58 8.26
CA GLY A 135 -12.20 6.18 7.11
C GLY A 135 -11.60 4.98 6.38
N PHE A 136 -10.30 5.02 6.10
CA PHE A 136 -9.58 3.89 5.51
C PHE A 136 -9.67 2.64 6.38
N LEU A 137 -9.38 2.73 7.68
CA LEU A 137 -9.41 1.57 8.59
C LEU A 137 -10.78 0.91 8.63
N ARG A 138 -11.85 1.70 8.61
CA ARG A 138 -13.23 1.21 8.53
C ARG A 138 -13.53 0.45 7.25
N GLU A 139 -13.08 0.94 6.09
CA GLU A 139 -13.29 0.28 4.81
C GLU A 139 -12.37 -0.93 4.63
N ALA A 140 -11.11 -0.83 5.04
CA ALA A 140 -10.14 -1.92 5.03
C ALA A 140 -10.61 -3.09 5.91
N ARG A 141 -11.21 -2.80 7.07
CA ARG A 141 -11.82 -3.82 7.92
C ARG A 141 -12.87 -4.66 7.19
N LYS A 142 -13.57 -4.13 6.18
CA LYS A 142 -14.55 -4.90 5.39
C LYS A 142 -13.92 -5.80 4.33
N LEU A 143 -12.70 -5.47 3.88
CA LEU A 143 -12.01 -6.14 2.79
C LEU A 143 -10.86 -7.05 3.25
N VAL A 144 -10.42 -6.97 4.51
CA VAL A 144 -9.34 -7.83 5.01
C VAL A 144 -9.86 -9.25 5.23
N SER A 145 -9.10 -10.29 4.87
CA SER A 145 -9.48 -11.68 5.14
C SER A 145 -9.43 -11.98 6.64
N ASP A 146 -10.01 -13.10 7.07
CA ASP A 146 -10.05 -13.51 8.49
C ASP A 146 -8.66 -13.60 9.16
N LYS A 147 -7.63 -13.94 8.39
CA LYS A 147 -6.22 -13.99 8.85
C LYS A 147 -5.37 -12.86 8.27
N GLY A 148 -6.00 -11.92 7.60
CA GLY A 148 -5.33 -10.82 6.93
C GLY A 148 -4.92 -9.72 7.91
N GLU A 149 -4.08 -8.81 7.41
CA GLU A 149 -3.55 -7.69 8.17
C GLU A 149 -3.76 -6.38 7.39
N ILE A 150 -4.10 -5.32 8.12
CA ILE A 150 -4.18 -3.95 7.60
C ILE A 150 -2.92 -3.22 8.05
N HIS A 151 -2.14 -2.73 7.12
CA HIS A 151 -0.86 -2.09 7.36
C HIS A 151 -0.94 -0.60 7.08
N ILE A 152 -0.53 0.21 8.05
CA ILE A 152 -0.31 1.64 7.86
C ILE A 152 1.15 1.93 8.15
N THR A 153 1.88 2.45 7.17
CA THR A 153 3.23 2.98 7.40
C THR A 153 3.16 4.47 7.64
N HIS A 154 3.78 4.96 8.71
CA HIS A 154 3.79 6.39 9.00
C HIS A 154 5.02 6.83 9.79
N LYS A 155 5.29 8.14 9.75
CA LYS A 155 6.19 8.81 10.69
C LYS A 155 5.63 8.75 12.11
N ILE A 156 6.52 8.59 13.08
CA ILE A 156 6.16 8.45 14.50
C ILE A 156 6.63 9.63 15.36
N SER A 157 7.29 10.63 14.78
CA SER A 157 7.66 11.87 15.48
C SER A 157 6.56 12.93 15.35
N HIS A 158 6.60 13.96 16.17
CA HIS A 158 5.73 15.14 16.01
C HIS A 158 5.91 15.77 14.61
N PRO A 159 4.84 16.29 13.98
CA PRO A 159 3.43 16.30 14.45
C PRO A 159 2.67 14.99 14.17
N TYR A 160 3.28 14.05 13.45
CA TYR A 160 2.62 12.85 12.95
C TYR A 160 2.17 11.87 14.05
N CYS A 161 2.85 11.84 15.20
CA CYS A 161 2.40 11.04 16.34
C CYS A 161 1.03 11.49 16.90
N GLU A 162 0.64 12.75 16.70
CA GLU A 162 -0.65 13.30 17.16
C GLU A 162 -1.83 12.78 16.35
N TRP A 163 -1.58 12.04 15.26
CA TRP A 163 -2.62 11.36 14.51
C TRP A 163 -3.18 10.15 15.28
N GLU A 164 -2.48 9.68 16.33
CA GLU A 164 -2.93 8.60 17.23
C GLU A 164 -3.46 7.36 16.48
N ILE A 165 -2.74 6.88 15.45
CA ILE A 165 -3.20 5.81 14.52
C ILE A 165 -3.74 4.58 15.26
N GLU A 166 -3.04 4.11 16.29
CA GLU A 166 -3.47 2.95 17.09
C GLU A 166 -4.82 3.17 17.78
N LYS A 167 -5.06 4.38 18.31
CA LYS A 167 -6.32 4.76 18.95
C LYS A 167 -7.45 4.84 17.94
N LEU A 168 -7.17 5.30 16.72
CA LEU A 168 -8.14 5.32 15.62
C LEU A 168 -8.51 3.89 15.21
N ALA A 169 -7.54 2.99 15.05
CA ALA A 169 -7.77 1.59 14.74
C ALA A 169 -8.63 0.89 15.80
N LYS A 170 -8.33 1.11 17.08
CA LYS A 170 -9.15 0.57 18.19
C LYS A 170 -10.61 1.04 18.12
N LYS A 171 -10.87 2.30 17.75
CA LYS A 171 -12.24 2.83 17.58
C LYS A 171 -12.99 2.18 16.43
N GLU A 172 -12.29 1.66 15.42
CA GLU A 172 -12.87 0.94 14.28
C GLU A 172 -12.91 -0.58 14.49
N GLY A 173 -12.69 -1.07 15.72
CA GLY A 173 -12.76 -2.49 16.04
C GLY A 173 -11.60 -3.31 15.47
N LEU A 174 -10.41 -2.71 15.43
CA LEU A 174 -9.16 -3.36 15.03
C LEU A 174 -8.18 -3.42 16.21
N LEU A 175 -7.37 -4.47 16.23
CA LEU A 175 -6.33 -4.67 17.23
C LEU A 175 -4.95 -4.48 16.61
N LEU A 176 -4.07 -3.76 17.31
CA LEU A 176 -2.66 -3.73 16.94
C LEU A 176 -2.04 -5.10 17.24
N LYS A 177 -1.57 -5.78 16.19
CA LYS A 177 -0.85 -7.04 16.30
C LYS A 177 0.64 -6.80 16.53
N GLU A 178 1.21 -5.88 15.77
CA GLU A 178 2.65 -5.63 15.74
C GLU A 178 2.92 -4.21 15.21
N THR A 179 3.96 -3.57 15.72
CA THR A 179 4.58 -2.39 15.12
C THR A 179 5.98 -2.78 14.66
N ALA A 180 6.24 -2.69 13.36
CA ALA A 180 7.53 -2.97 12.76
C ALA A 180 8.22 -1.67 12.36
N GLU A 181 9.53 -1.58 12.54
CA GLU A 181 10.29 -0.45 12.03
C GLU A 181 10.20 -0.37 10.50
N PHE A 182 10.10 0.85 9.95
CA PHE A 182 10.10 1.06 8.51
C PHE A 182 11.39 1.73 8.05
N SER A 183 12.13 1.05 7.19
CA SER A 183 13.24 1.63 6.42
C SER A 183 12.92 1.61 4.94
N ARG A 184 13.07 2.76 4.26
CA ARG A 184 12.87 2.82 2.80
C ARG A 184 13.86 1.93 2.04
N TRP A 185 14.99 1.61 2.65
CA TRP A 185 16.08 0.84 2.04
C TRP A 185 15.74 -0.64 1.92
N ASP A 186 14.76 -1.10 2.70
CA ASP A 186 14.23 -2.47 2.62
C ASP A 186 13.40 -2.70 1.35
N TYR A 187 13.06 -1.63 0.64
CA TYR A 187 12.22 -1.63 -0.56
C TYR A 187 12.99 -1.00 -1.74
N PRO A 188 13.76 -1.79 -2.51
CA PRO A 188 14.55 -1.28 -3.62
C PRO A 188 13.70 -0.51 -4.64
N ASN A 189 14.16 0.71 -4.99
CA ASN A 189 13.49 1.64 -5.91
C ASN A 189 12.16 2.25 -5.42
N TYR A 190 11.75 1.99 -4.18
CA TYR A 190 10.64 2.73 -3.58
C TYR A 190 11.05 4.17 -3.25
N GLU A 191 10.24 5.13 -3.68
CA GLU A 191 10.37 6.53 -3.33
C GLU A 191 9.06 7.02 -2.72
N ASN A 192 9.09 7.50 -1.48
CA ASN A 192 7.92 8.16 -0.91
C ASN A 192 7.81 9.57 -1.49
N LYS A 193 6.66 9.90 -2.09
CA LYS A 193 6.39 11.16 -2.79
C LYS A 193 5.51 12.09 -1.96
N ARG A 194 5.56 13.40 -2.22
CA ARG A 194 4.82 14.42 -1.45
C ARG A 194 3.31 14.47 -1.73
N GLY A 195 2.82 13.89 -2.83
CA GLY A 195 1.39 13.73 -3.09
C GLY A 195 0.65 14.97 -3.63
N GLY A 196 1.15 16.19 -3.39
CA GLY A 196 0.43 17.42 -3.74
C GLY A 196 1.31 18.61 -4.12
N GLY A 197 0.70 19.55 -4.85
CA GLY A 197 1.32 20.81 -5.31
C GLY A 197 2.33 20.64 -6.45
N GLY A 198 2.99 21.74 -6.84
CA GLY A 198 3.98 21.75 -7.93
C GLY A 198 5.23 20.89 -7.67
N ASN A 199 5.43 20.42 -6.42
CA ASN A 199 6.53 19.57 -6.00
C ASN A 199 6.10 18.12 -5.71
N SER A 200 4.99 17.67 -6.30
CA SER A 200 4.44 16.33 -6.04
C SER A 200 5.48 15.22 -6.27
N ASP A 201 6.29 15.32 -7.33
CA ASP A 201 7.32 14.32 -7.67
C ASP A 201 8.55 14.32 -6.74
N HIS A 202 8.73 15.34 -5.90
CA HIS A 202 9.84 15.35 -4.97
C HIS A 202 9.64 14.30 -3.87
N ALA A 203 10.74 13.73 -3.41
CA ALA A 203 10.72 12.84 -2.27
C ALA A 203 10.17 13.55 -1.02
N PHE A 204 9.30 12.85 -0.30
CA PHE A 204 8.94 13.17 1.06
C PHE A 204 9.91 12.40 1.98
N PRO A 205 10.79 13.10 2.72
CA PRO A 205 11.82 12.44 3.51
C PRO A 205 11.20 11.53 4.56
N VAL A 206 11.57 10.25 4.51
CA VAL A 206 11.10 9.21 5.45
C VAL A 206 11.85 9.26 6.80
N GLY A 207 12.74 10.24 6.97
CA GLY A 207 13.55 10.44 8.17
C GLY A 207 14.72 9.45 8.28
N ALA A 208 15.44 9.52 9.41
CA ALA A 208 16.47 8.55 9.76
C ALA A 208 15.85 7.20 10.15
N VAL A 209 16.68 6.17 10.31
CA VAL A 209 16.31 4.89 10.93
C VAL A 209 15.58 5.16 12.24
N GLY A 210 14.46 4.46 12.48
CA GLY A 210 13.56 4.68 13.62
C GLY A 210 12.56 5.83 13.50
N ALA A 211 12.57 6.63 12.42
CA ALA A 211 11.63 7.77 12.29
C ALA A 211 10.23 7.36 11.81
N CYS A 212 10.10 6.17 11.23
CA CYS A 212 8.85 5.63 10.69
C CYS A 212 8.62 4.19 11.15
N ALA A 213 7.34 3.81 11.24
CA ALA A 213 6.92 2.47 11.58
C ALA A 213 5.75 2.02 10.70
N THR A 214 5.65 0.71 10.51
CA THR A 214 4.48 0.03 9.96
C THR A 214 3.66 -0.55 11.12
N PHE A 215 2.47 0.00 11.32
CA PHE A 215 1.48 -0.54 12.25
C PHE A 215 0.68 -1.63 11.54
N LYS A 216 0.62 -2.83 12.13
CA LYS A 216 -0.11 -3.98 11.56
C LYS A 216 -1.31 -4.30 12.43
N PHE A 217 -2.49 -4.17 11.85
CA PHE A 217 -3.77 -4.37 12.53
C PHE A 217 -4.48 -5.62 12.05
N VAL A 218 -5.24 -6.26 12.95
CA VAL A 218 -6.12 -7.39 12.65
C VAL A 218 -7.54 -7.09 13.11
N ARG A 219 -8.53 -7.82 12.58
CA ARG A 219 -9.90 -7.79 13.10
C ARG A 219 -9.92 -8.27 14.56
N TYR A 220 -10.71 -7.60 15.40
CA TYR A 220 -11.05 -8.07 16.74
C TYR A 220 -11.87 -9.36 16.67
#